data_AF-A0A8J9Y4W9-F1
#
_entry.id   AF-A0A8J9Y4W9-F1
#
_cell.length_a   1.000
_cell.length_b   1.000
_cell.length_c   1.000
_cell.angle_alpha   90.00
_cell.angle_beta   90.00
_cell.angle_gamma   90.00
#
_symmetry.space_group_name_H-M   'P 1'
#
loop_
_entity.id
_entity.type
_entity.pdbx_description
1 polymer ?
#
loop_
_entity_poly.entity_id
_entity_poly.type
_entity_poly.pdbx_seq_one_letter_code
_entity_poly.pdbx_strand_id
1 'polypeptide(L)'
;MKVIDLEIELNESSLILSEILKISDSQELISIKKSKSFFELQKSGKVVDRLDKRRFSRSVNDLNDINKDDVQTNVYKLTRKIANLTAEIEVKNTKIIEQQKCISILEDALRENNNIAEFEQLLAVVRSKDERITELEHFVNKKPGAMCTVYNDKRILELEEALKESFMIAAEREKVFYEEEQKRIETLKKMKKMEQRILSLQNASIMSCETCSLVLKRLKRLEQSYQKCQAKRNAILRHLSHVIQDLLEQSISEKDTQIAELEIKGVLDENDSKTCDILKDERDKLLNRLKIENEQLVEFERDSSEPEQEIALPILTLADDLISVCEDNEEDIPATVL
;
A
#
# COMPACT_ATOMS: atom_id res chain seq x y z
N MET A 1 21.43 -26.83 0.52
CA MET A 1 21.44 -28.25 0.94
C MET A 1 20.21 -29.01 0.49
N LYS A 2 18.98 -28.53 0.71
CA LYS A 2 17.73 -29.26 0.37
C LYS A 2 17.52 -29.64 -1.11
N VAL A 3 18.17 -28.97 -2.07
CA VAL A 3 18.01 -29.24 -3.51
C VAL A 3 18.84 -30.46 -3.94
N ILE A 4 19.98 -30.69 -3.30
CA ILE A 4 20.86 -31.83 -3.61
C ILE A 4 20.26 -33.13 -3.05
N ASP A 5 19.61 -33.06 -1.88
CA ASP A 5 18.96 -34.23 -1.27
C ASP A 5 17.78 -34.75 -2.11
N LEU A 6 16.99 -33.83 -2.70
CA LEU A 6 15.89 -34.18 -3.61
C LEU A 6 16.36 -34.80 -4.93
N GLU A 7 17.53 -34.39 -5.43
CA GLU A 7 18.09 -34.89 -6.68
C GLU A 7 18.72 -36.28 -6.51
N ILE A 8 19.27 -36.57 -5.32
CA ILE A 8 19.75 -37.90 -4.94
C ILE A 8 18.57 -38.88 -4.78
N GLU A 9 17.49 -38.46 -4.11
CA GLU A 9 16.31 -39.31 -3.87
C GLU A 9 15.54 -39.64 -5.16
N LEU A 10 15.52 -38.71 -6.13
CA LEU A 10 14.94 -38.93 -7.47
C LEU A 10 15.76 -39.92 -8.30
N ASN A 11 17.09 -39.89 -8.14
CA ASN A 11 18.01 -40.80 -8.83
C ASN A 11 17.96 -42.22 -8.24
N GLU A 12 17.85 -42.34 -6.91
CA GLU A 12 17.65 -43.64 -6.24
C GLU A 12 16.31 -44.28 -6.63
N SER A 13 15.24 -43.48 -6.70
CA SER A 13 13.92 -43.95 -7.14
C SER A 13 13.92 -44.42 -8.60
N SER A 14 14.69 -43.75 -9.47
CA SER A 14 14.86 -44.12 -10.87
C SER A 14 15.74 -45.38 -11.04
N LEU A 15 16.73 -45.58 -10.17
CA LEU A 15 17.55 -46.79 -10.14
C LEU A 15 16.70 -48.01 -9.73
N ILE A 16 15.85 -47.87 -8.70
CA ILE A 16 14.93 -48.92 -8.24
C ILE A 16 13.91 -49.28 -9.33
N LEU A 17 13.34 -48.29 -10.02
CA LEU A 17 12.43 -48.53 -11.15
C LEU A 17 13.13 -49.24 -12.32
N SER A 18 14.39 -48.91 -12.59
CA SER A 18 15.18 -49.60 -13.63
C SER A 18 15.54 -51.04 -13.26
N GLU A 19 15.75 -51.33 -11.98
CA GLU A 19 16.00 -52.68 -11.45
C GLU A 19 14.72 -53.53 -11.51
N ILE A 20 13.55 -52.96 -11.13
CA ILE A 20 12.24 -53.63 -11.21
C ILE A 20 11.86 -53.94 -12.67
N LEU A 21 12.15 -53.02 -13.60
CA LEU A 21 11.90 -53.25 -15.03
C LEU A 21 12.87 -54.27 -15.64
N LYS A 22 14.11 -54.37 -15.16
CA LYS A 22 15.06 -55.44 -15.57
C LYS A 22 14.66 -56.83 -15.07
N ILE A 23 14.05 -56.93 -13.88
CA ILE A 23 13.53 -58.21 -13.35
C ILE A 23 12.28 -58.67 -14.13
N SER A 24 11.57 -57.74 -14.79
CA SER A 24 10.35 -58.04 -15.53
C SER A 24 10.59 -58.66 -16.93
N ASP A 25 11.80 -58.54 -17.48
CA ASP A 25 12.17 -59.08 -18.79
C ASP A 25 13.01 -60.39 -18.73
N SER A 26 13.29 -60.91 -17.53
CA SER A 26 14.01 -62.18 -17.35
C SER A 26 13.07 -63.35 -17.02
N GLN A 27 12.69 -64.09 -18.07
CA GLN A 27 12.69 -65.56 -18.12
C GLN A 27 12.01 -66.39 -16.99
N GLU A 28 10.92 -65.98 -16.32
CA GLU A 28 10.17 -66.89 -15.42
C GLU A 28 8.62 -66.86 -15.56
N LEU A 29 8.06 -66.28 -16.63
CA LEU A 29 6.61 -66.22 -16.85
C LEU A 29 6.06 -67.11 -17.98
N ILE A 30 6.80 -68.14 -18.43
CA ILE A 30 6.36 -69.05 -19.52
C ILE A 30 5.83 -70.42 -19.02
N SER A 31 5.76 -70.69 -17.71
CA SER A 31 5.35 -72.01 -17.20
C SER A 31 3.98 -72.09 -16.49
N ILE A 32 3.11 -71.09 -16.62
CA ILE A 32 1.72 -71.22 -16.11
C ILE A 32 0.84 -71.75 -17.23
N LYS A 33 0.74 -73.08 -17.29
CA LYS A 33 -0.24 -73.81 -18.11
C LYS A 33 -1.65 -73.29 -17.81
N LYS A 34 -2.30 -72.79 -18.86
CA LYS A 34 -3.74 -72.49 -18.97
C LYS A 34 -4.60 -73.51 -18.21
N SER A 35 -5.14 -73.14 -17.06
CA SER A 35 -6.22 -73.89 -16.40
C SER A 35 -7.52 -73.59 -17.14
N LYS A 36 -8.02 -74.59 -17.87
CA LYS A 36 -9.29 -74.51 -18.60
C LYS A 36 -10.45 -74.35 -17.63
N SER A 37 -11.33 -73.40 -17.96
CA SER A 37 -12.60 -73.13 -17.30
C SER A 37 -13.50 -74.38 -17.27
N PHE A 38 -14.18 -74.58 -16.14
CA PHE A 38 -15.13 -75.67 -15.85
C PHE A 38 -16.23 -75.83 -16.92
N PHE A 39 -16.51 -74.79 -17.72
CA PHE A 39 -17.49 -74.82 -18.81
C PHE A 39 -16.97 -75.40 -20.15
N GLU A 40 -15.66 -75.54 -20.36
CA GLU A 40 -15.12 -76.13 -21.62
C GLU A 40 -14.93 -77.66 -21.56
N LEU A 41 -14.94 -78.27 -20.38
CA LEU A 41 -14.74 -79.73 -20.23
C LEU A 41 -16.03 -80.55 -20.43
N GLN A 42 -17.19 -79.90 -20.60
CA GLN A 42 -18.46 -80.59 -20.81
C GLN A 42 -18.78 -80.89 -22.29
N LYS A 43 -17.95 -80.42 -23.24
CA LYS A 43 -18.18 -80.62 -24.70
C LYS A 43 -17.14 -81.48 -25.41
N SER A 44 -16.05 -81.89 -24.76
CA SER A 44 -15.07 -82.80 -25.36
C SER A 44 -15.24 -84.22 -24.78
N GLY A 45 -16.02 -85.06 -25.46
CA GLY A 45 -16.29 -86.46 -25.11
C GLY A 45 -15.06 -87.37 -25.13
N LYS A 46 -14.16 -87.20 -24.15
CA LYS A 46 -13.04 -88.10 -23.84
C LYS A 46 -12.76 -88.09 -22.34
N VAL A 47 -13.57 -88.82 -21.59
CA VAL A 47 -13.13 -89.44 -20.33
C VAL A 47 -13.58 -90.90 -20.40
N VAL A 48 -12.66 -91.75 -20.80
CA VAL A 48 -12.78 -93.20 -20.75
C VAL A 48 -11.73 -93.71 -19.77
N ASP A 49 -12.26 -94.47 -18.82
CA ASP A 49 -11.73 -95.65 -18.18
C ASP A 49 -11.18 -95.59 -16.75
N ARG A 50 -11.70 -96.60 -16.02
CA ARG A 50 -11.22 -97.31 -14.82
C ARG A 50 -11.77 -96.72 -13.51
N LEU A 51 -12.62 -97.40 -12.72
CA LEU A 51 -13.04 -98.78 -12.60
C LEU A 51 -14.33 -98.80 -11.77
N ASP A 52 -15.38 -99.49 -12.22
CA ASP A 52 -16.04 -100.45 -11.33
C ASP A 52 -16.82 -101.49 -12.15
N LYS A 53 -16.08 -102.53 -12.53
CA LYS A 53 -16.63 -103.81 -12.97
C LYS A 53 -16.89 -104.61 -11.71
N ARG A 54 -18.15 -105.04 -11.50
CA ARG A 54 -18.48 -106.42 -11.12
C ARG A 54 -19.98 -106.68 -11.21
N ARG A 55 -20.40 -107.14 -12.39
CA ARG A 55 -21.47 -108.14 -12.51
C ARG A 55 -20.85 -109.50 -12.22
N PHE A 56 -21.47 -110.30 -11.35
CA PHE A 56 -21.37 -111.75 -11.43
C PHE A 56 -22.77 -112.32 -11.47
N SER A 57 -23.27 -112.53 -12.69
CA SER A 57 -24.20 -113.60 -12.99
C SER A 57 -23.37 -114.88 -13.12
N ARG A 58 -23.68 -115.91 -12.35
CA ARG A 58 -23.33 -117.30 -12.67
C ARG A 58 -24.53 -118.18 -12.32
N SER A 59 -25.16 -118.69 -13.37
CA SER A 59 -26.05 -119.85 -13.33
C SER A 59 -25.32 -121.08 -13.87
N VAL A 60 -25.92 -122.23 -13.55
CA VAL A 60 -25.84 -123.58 -14.15
C VAL A 60 -25.01 -124.63 -13.40
N ASN A 61 -25.81 -125.52 -12.79
CA ASN A 61 -25.76 -126.96 -12.52
C ASN A 61 -24.63 -127.65 -11.74
N ASP A 62 -25.11 -128.41 -10.76
CA ASP A 62 -24.80 -129.79 -10.38
C ASP A 62 -23.34 -130.22 -10.32
N LEU A 63 -22.88 -130.50 -9.09
CA LEU A 63 -22.68 -131.86 -8.58
C LEU A 63 -21.99 -131.82 -7.20
N ASN A 64 -22.54 -132.63 -6.30
CA ASN A 64 -21.85 -133.42 -5.27
C ASN A 64 -20.95 -132.74 -4.22
N ASP A 65 -21.52 -132.71 -3.02
CA ASP A 65 -21.06 -133.46 -1.85
C ASP A 65 -19.81 -133.02 -1.04
N ILE A 66 -20.03 -132.98 0.29
CA ILE A 66 -19.10 -133.14 1.43
C ILE A 66 -18.67 -131.87 2.24
N ASN A 67 -19.14 -131.90 3.51
CA ASN A 67 -18.62 -131.39 4.80
C ASN A 67 -18.91 -129.97 5.33
N LYS A 68 -19.37 -129.95 6.60
CA LYS A 68 -20.27 -128.96 7.24
C LYS A 68 -19.65 -128.13 8.38
N ASP A 69 -18.35 -128.20 8.66
CA ASP A 69 -17.79 -127.67 9.92
C ASP A 69 -16.88 -126.42 9.81
N ASP A 70 -16.59 -125.88 8.61
CA ASP A 70 -15.64 -124.76 8.42
C ASP A 70 -16.29 -123.39 8.10
N VAL A 71 -17.62 -123.35 7.89
CA VAL A 71 -18.35 -122.13 7.47
C VAL A 71 -18.71 -121.22 8.65
N GLN A 72 -18.94 -121.77 9.83
CA GLN A 72 -19.52 -121.04 10.97
C GLN A 72 -18.52 -120.07 11.63
N THR A 73 -17.23 -120.41 11.64
CA THR A 73 -16.14 -119.58 12.20
C THR A 73 -15.83 -118.35 11.34
N ASN A 74 -16.12 -118.42 10.05
CA ASN A 74 -15.84 -117.35 9.08
C ASN A 74 -16.90 -116.24 9.16
N VAL A 75 -18.16 -116.60 9.40
CA VAL A 75 -19.28 -115.65 9.56
C VAL A 75 -19.10 -114.74 10.78
N TYR A 76 -18.72 -115.27 11.95
CA TYR A 76 -18.51 -114.45 13.16
C TYR A 76 -17.37 -113.43 13.02
N LYS A 77 -16.27 -113.79 12.32
CA LYS A 77 -15.16 -112.87 12.06
C LYS A 77 -15.58 -111.73 11.12
N LEU A 78 -16.40 -112.02 10.12
CA LEU A 78 -16.96 -111.03 9.22
C LEU A 78 -17.91 -110.08 9.96
N THR A 79 -18.83 -110.59 10.80
CA THR A 79 -19.74 -109.75 11.60
C THR A 79 -19.00 -108.80 12.53
N ARG A 80 -17.92 -109.26 13.19
CA ARG A 80 -17.08 -108.40 14.04
C ARG A 80 -16.36 -107.31 13.23
N LYS A 81 -15.87 -107.65 12.04
CA LYS A 81 -15.22 -106.68 11.15
C LYS A 81 -16.22 -105.64 10.63
N ILE A 82 -17.45 -106.05 10.32
CA ILE A 82 -18.54 -105.14 9.95
C ILE A 82 -18.83 -104.18 11.11
N ALA A 83 -19.03 -104.67 12.33
CA ALA A 83 -19.30 -103.82 13.49
C ALA A 83 -18.18 -102.80 13.76
N ASN A 84 -16.91 -103.23 13.67
CA ASN A 84 -15.76 -102.33 13.83
C ASN A 84 -15.71 -101.26 12.72
N LEU A 85 -15.96 -101.64 11.46
CA LEU A 85 -16.02 -100.70 10.35
C LEU A 85 -17.19 -99.73 10.48
N THR A 86 -18.34 -100.17 10.99
CA THR A 86 -19.50 -99.30 11.25
C THR A 86 -19.17 -98.26 12.33
N ALA A 87 -18.55 -98.67 13.45
CA ALA A 87 -18.12 -97.75 14.49
C ALA A 87 -17.06 -96.75 13.97
N GLU A 88 -16.10 -97.20 13.14
CA GLU A 88 -15.12 -96.31 12.51
C GLU A 88 -15.78 -95.31 11.54
N ILE A 89 -16.80 -95.74 10.80
CA ILE A 89 -17.60 -94.87 9.92
C ILE A 89 -18.34 -93.81 10.74
N GLU A 90 -18.94 -94.13 11.88
CA GLU A 90 -19.62 -93.16 12.74
C GLU A 90 -18.65 -92.11 13.30
N VAL A 91 -17.47 -92.53 13.77
CA VAL A 91 -16.43 -91.60 14.24
C VAL A 91 -15.91 -90.71 13.10
N LYS A 92 -15.77 -91.25 11.89
CA LYS A 92 -15.40 -90.44 10.71
C LYS A 92 -16.51 -89.47 10.32
N ASN A 93 -17.77 -89.89 10.37
CA ASN A 93 -18.92 -89.02 10.05
C ASN A 93 -19.05 -87.87 11.04
N THR A 94 -18.89 -88.12 12.34
CA THR A 94 -18.88 -87.05 13.35
C THR A 94 -17.74 -86.07 13.13
N LYS A 95 -16.53 -86.57 12.83
CA LYS A 95 -15.39 -85.72 12.48
C LYS A 95 -15.61 -84.90 11.21
N ILE A 96 -16.27 -85.47 10.19
CA ILE A 96 -16.63 -84.74 8.96
C ILE A 96 -17.60 -83.59 9.28
N ILE A 97 -18.64 -83.85 10.09
CA ILE A 97 -19.60 -82.82 10.50
C ILE A 97 -18.90 -81.69 11.26
N GLU A 98 -17.98 -82.03 12.16
CA GLU A 98 -17.20 -81.04 12.91
C GLU A 98 -16.28 -80.22 12.00
N GLN A 99 -15.59 -80.86 11.06
CA GLN A 99 -14.80 -80.17 10.05
C GLN A 99 -15.64 -79.24 9.16
N GLN A 100 -16.85 -79.66 8.76
CA GLN A 100 -17.77 -78.81 8.00
C GLN A 100 -18.19 -77.57 8.80
N LYS A 101 -18.43 -77.71 10.11
CA LYS A 101 -18.71 -76.55 10.99
C LYS A 101 -17.50 -75.61 11.09
N CYS A 102 -16.30 -76.15 11.28
CA CYS A 102 -15.08 -75.33 11.32
C CYS A 102 -14.84 -74.60 9.99
N ILE A 103 -15.07 -75.26 8.85
CA ILE A 103 -14.99 -74.64 7.52
C ILE A 103 -16.00 -73.50 7.41
N SER A 104 -17.25 -73.71 7.80
CA SER A 104 -18.28 -72.66 7.76
C SER A 104 -17.89 -71.44 8.60
N ILE A 105 -17.37 -71.64 9.82
CA ILE A 105 -16.94 -70.53 10.68
C ILE A 105 -15.77 -69.77 10.07
N LEU A 106 -14.81 -70.47 9.46
CA LEU A 106 -13.69 -69.84 8.77
C LEU A 106 -14.13 -69.08 7.51
N GLU A 107 -15.08 -69.63 6.75
CA GLU A 107 -15.67 -68.96 5.59
C GLU A 107 -16.41 -67.67 5.99
N ASP A 108 -17.15 -67.69 7.10
CA ASP A 108 -17.83 -66.51 7.63
C ASP A 108 -16.82 -65.46 8.13
N ALA A 109 -15.79 -65.87 8.88
CA ALA A 109 -14.74 -64.97 9.33
C ALA A 109 -13.93 -64.37 8.16
N LEU A 110 -13.67 -65.13 7.10
CA LEU A 110 -12.99 -64.62 5.90
C LEU A 110 -13.87 -63.69 5.07
N ARG A 111 -15.20 -63.86 5.10
CA ARG A 111 -16.14 -62.96 4.43
C ARG A 111 -16.26 -61.64 5.18
N GLU A 112 -16.29 -61.67 6.50
CA GLU A 112 -16.38 -60.48 7.36
C GLU A 112 -15.07 -59.68 7.40
N ASN A 113 -13.91 -60.34 7.30
CA ASN A 113 -12.60 -59.68 7.25
C ASN A 113 -12.22 -59.15 5.85
N ASN A 114 -13.03 -59.49 4.83
CA ASN A 114 -12.91 -58.92 3.49
C ASN A 114 -13.73 -57.63 3.41
N ASN A 115 -13.15 -56.54 3.92
CA ASN A 115 -13.67 -55.16 3.84
C ASN A 115 -13.68 -54.61 2.40
N ILE A 116 -14.09 -55.42 1.42
CA ILE A 116 -14.10 -55.11 -0.01
C ILE A 116 -14.95 -53.85 -0.27
N ALA A 117 -16.08 -53.71 0.42
CA ALA A 117 -16.93 -52.54 0.30
C ALA A 117 -16.25 -51.24 0.80
N GLU A 118 -15.48 -51.31 1.88
CA GLU A 118 -14.74 -50.15 2.40
C GLU A 118 -13.60 -49.75 1.47
N PHE A 119 -12.89 -50.74 0.91
CA PHE A 119 -11.85 -50.49 -0.08
C PHE A 119 -12.40 -49.89 -1.37
N GLU A 120 -13.55 -50.36 -1.86
CA GLU A 120 -14.21 -49.79 -3.03
C GLU A 120 -14.63 -48.33 -2.81
N GLN A 121 -15.15 -48.01 -1.61
CA GLN A 121 -15.51 -46.64 -1.24
C GLN A 121 -14.28 -45.73 -1.15
N LEU A 122 -13.20 -46.20 -0.53
CA LEU A 122 -11.93 -45.47 -0.47
C LEU A 122 -11.37 -45.22 -1.88
N LEU A 123 -11.45 -46.21 -2.77
CA LEU A 123 -10.99 -46.08 -4.16
C LEU A 123 -11.77 -45.00 -4.91
N ALA A 124 -13.09 -44.91 -4.71
CA ALA A 124 -13.92 -43.87 -5.30
C ALA A 124 -13.55 -42.46 -4.79
N VAL A 125 -13.28 -42.32 -3.49
CA VAL A 125 -12.85 -41.05 -2.89
C VAL A 125 -11.48 -40.62 -3.40
N VAL A 126 -10.53 -41.55 -3.53
CA VAL A 126 -9.19 -41.27 -4.07
C VAL A 126 -9.30 -40.78 -5.51
N ARG A 127 -10.05 -41.47 -6.38
CA ARG A 127 -10.26 -41.03 -7.76
C ARG A 127 -10.88 -39.63 -7.86
N SER A 128 -11.90 -39.36 -7.05
CA SER A 128 -12.53 -38.03 -7.03
C SER A 128 -11.56 -36.92 -6.59
N LYS A 129 -10.68 -37.21 -5.62
CA LYS A 129 -9.64 -36.27 -5.18
C LYS A 129 -8.57 -36.09 -6.26
N ASP A 130 -8.15 -37.15 -6.92
CA ASP A 130 -7.16 -37.09 -8.01
C ASP A 130 -7.68 -36.29 -9.21
N GLU A 131 -8.96 -36.46 -9.58
CA GLU A 131 -9.62 -35.65 -10.60
C GLU A 131 -9.62 -34.16 -10.21
N ARG A 132 -9.99 -33.84 -8.97
CA ARG A 132 -9.97 -32.47 -8.45
C ARG A 132 -8.56 -31.88 -8.38
N ILE A 133 -7.55 -32.67 -8.00
CA ILE A 133 -6.14 -32.24 -8.02
C ILE A 133 -5.74 -31.91 -9.46
N THR A 134 -6.05 -32.79 -10.41
CA THR A 134 -5.75 -32.57 -11.83
C THR A 134 -6.43 -31.32 -12.37
N GLU A 135 -7.68 -31.05 -11.99
CA GLU A 135 -8.38 -29.81 -12.34
C GLU A 135 -7.71 -28.58 -11.73
N LEU A 136 -7.37 -28.62 -10.44
CA LEU A 136 -6.70 -27.51 -9.75
C LEU A 136 -5.31 -27.24 -10.34
N GLU A 137 -4.55 -28.28 -10.66
CA GLU A 137 -3.29 -28.19 -11.38
C GLU A 137 -3.50 -27.60 -12.76
N HIS A 138 -4.55 -27.99 -13.48
CA HIS A 138 -4.89 -27.34 -14.74
C HIS A 138 -5.22 -25.86 -14.53
N PHE A 139 -6.02 -25.47 -13.54
CA PHE A 139 -6.35 -24.06 -13.27
C PHE A 139 -5.12 -23.25 -12.84
N VAL A 140 -4.21 -23.83 -12.05
CA VAL A 140 -2.96 -23.19 -11.63
C VAL A 140 -2.00 -23.03 -12.80
N ASN A 141 -1.83 -24.08 -13.62
CA ASN A 141 -0.93 -24.07 -14.78
C ASN A 141 -1.50 -23.26 -15.97
N LYS A 142 -2.82 -23.18 -16.09
CA LYS A 142 -3.52 -22.34 -17.08
C LYS A 142 -3.71 -20.91 -16.60
N LYS A 143 -3.13 -20.50 -15.46
CA LYS A 143 -3.11 -19.08 -15.07
C LYS A 143 -2.55 -18.27 -16.25
N PRO A 144 -3.30 -17.30 -16.80
CA PRO A 144 -2.78 -16.36 -17.79
C PRO A 144 -1.77 -15.36 -17.19
N GLY A 145 -1.32 -15.60 -15.95
CA GLY A 145 -0.44 -14.73 -15.18
C GLY A 145 1.03 -14.77 -15.58
N ALA A 146 1.56 -15.89 -16.09
CA ALA A 146 2.99 -16.00 -16.37
C ALA A 146 3.47 -15.09 -17.52
N MET A 147 2.64 -14.85 -18.54
CA MET A 147 2.92 -13.85 -19.56
C MET A 147 2.63 -12.43 -19.04
N CYS A 148 1.52 -12.24 -18.31
CA CYS A 148 1.13 -10.93 -17.78
C CYS A 148 2.16 -10.34 -16.80
N THR A 149 2.75 -11.15 -15.92
CA THR A 149 3.81 -10.69 -15.00
C THR A 149 5.07 -10.27 -15.76
N VAL A 150 5.49 -11.01 -16.78
CA VAL A 150 6.68 -10.67 -17.58
C VAL A 150 6.47 -9.40 -18.40
N TYR A 151 5.28 -9.15 -18.95
CA TYR A 151 4.97 -7.89 -19.63
C TYR A 151 4.92 -6.71 -18.66
N ASN A 152 4.36 -6.92 -17.47
CA ASN A 152 4.31 -5.89 -16.44
C ASN A 152 5.72 -5.56 -15.93
N ASP A 153 6.59 -6.55 -15.73
CA ASP A 153 7.98 -6.35 -15.30
C ASP A 153 8.79 -5.59 -16.36
N LYS A 154 8.64 -5.93 -17.65
CA LYS A 154 9.27 -5.16 -18.74
C LYS A 154 8.76 -3.73 -18.78
N ARG A 155 7.46 -3.52 -18.63
CA ARG A 155 6.86 -2.18 -18.62
C ARG A 155 7.33 -1.37 -17.41
N ILE A 156 7.50 -2.00 -16.25
CA ILE A 156 8.04 -1.37 -15.05
C ILE A 156 9.48 -0.94 -15.30
N LEU A 157 10.33 -1.81 -15.85
CA LEU A 157 11.72 -1.46 -16.19
C LEU A 157 11.82 -0.28 -17.17
N GLU A 158 11.00 -0.26 -18.22
CA GLU A 158 10.94 0.86 -19.17
C GLU A 158 10.52 2.17 -18.48
N LEU A 159 9.53 2.11 -17.57
CA LEU A 159 9.07 3.28 -16.83
C LEU A 159 10.10 3.78 -15.83
N GLU A 160 10.84 2.87 -15.18
CA GLU A 160 11.95 3.21 -14.30
C GLU A 160 13.10 3.86 -15.06
N GLU A 161 13.42 3.37 -16.26
CA GLU A 161 14.43 3.97 -17.13
C GLU A 161 14.01 5.37 -17.61
N ALA A 162 12.76 5.52 -18.08
CA ALA A 162 12.21 6.82 -18.46
C ALA A 162 12.16 7.80 -17.28
N LEU A 163 11.88 7.32 -16.06
CA LEU A 163 11.88 8.15 -14.86
C LEU A 163 13.30 8.62 -14.50
N LYS A 164 14.30 7.75 -14.60
CA LYS A 164 15.71 8.12 -14.39
C LYS A 164 16.16 9.16 -15.41
N GLU A 165 15.81 8.98 -16.68
CA GLU A 165 16.13 9.96 -17.72
C GLU A 165 15.44 11.30 -17.45
N SER A 166 14.15 11.29 -17.11
CA SER A 166 13.40 12.50 -16.74
C SER A 166 14.04 13.24 -15.57
N PHE A 167 14.46 12.51 -14.53
CA PHE A 167 15.15 13.08 -13.38
C PHE A 167 16.50 13.70 -13.76
N MET A 168 17.30 13.01 -14.57
CA MET A 168 18.58 13.53 -15.07
C MET A 168 18.38 14.81 -15.90
N ILE A 169 17.39 14.82 -16.78
CA ILE A 169 17.04 16.01 -17.59
C ILE A 169 16.58 17.15 -16.68
N ALA A 170 15.76 16.86 -15.67
CA ALA A 170 15.29 17.88 -14.72
C ALA A 170 16.47 18.49 -13.93
N ALA A 171 17.38 17.66 -13.41
CA ALA A 171 18.56 18.10 -12.70
C ALA A 171 19.53 18.90 -13.59
N GLU A 172 19.71 18.48 -14.85
CA GLU A 172 20.54 19.23 -15.81
C GLU A 172 19.91 20.59 -16.15
N ARG A 173 18.60 20.65 -16.38
CA ARG A 173 17.87 21.91 -16.63
C ARG A 173 17.96 22.85 -15.43
N GLU A 174 17.80 22.33 -14.23
CA GLU A 174 17.93 23.11 -13.00
C GLU A 174 19.34 23.69 -12.86
N LYS A 175 20.38 22.90 -13.14
CA LYS A 175 21.76 23.39 -13.14
C LYS A 175 21.97 24.52 -14.15
N VAL A 176 21.50 24.36 -15.39
CA VAL A 176 21.60 25.40 -16.42
C VAL A 176 20.84 26.66 -16.00
N PHE A 177 19.65 26.50 -15.44
CA PHE A 177 18.86 27.63 -14.92
C PHE A 177 19.60 28.40 -13.83
N TYR A 178 20.21 27.71 -12.87
CA TYR A 178 21.03 28.36 -11.84
C TYR A 178 22.23 29.10 -12.43
N GLU A 179 22.93 28.52 -13.41
CA GLU A 179 24.05 29.18 -14.08
C GLU A 179 23.61 30.42 -14.87
N GLU A 180 22.46 30.36 -15.55
CA GLU A 180 21.89 31.49 -16.28
C GLU A 180 21.41 32.61 -15.35
N GLU A 181 20.72 32.27 -14.26
CA GLU A 181 20.27 33.25 -13.28
C GLU A 181 21.47 33.90 -12.56
N GLN A 182 22.54 33.15 -12.26
CA GLN A 182 23.76 33.72 -11.72
C GLN A 182 24.42 34.72 -12.70
N LYS A 183 24.51 34.37 -13.99
CA LYS A 183 25.00 35.29 -15.03
C LYS A 183 24.13 36.54 -15.14
N ARG A 184 22.81 36.39 -15.02
CA ARG A 184 21.86 37.51 -15.01
C ARG A 184 22.10 38.43 -13.81
N ILE A 185 22.21 37.88 -12.61
CA ILE A 185 22.49 38.63 -11.38
C ILE A 185 23.82 39.40 -11.51
N GLU A 186 24.88 38.76 -12.00
CA GLU A 186 26.16 39.41 -12.22
C GLU A 186 26.08 40.54 -13.25
N THR A 187 25.32 40.33 -14.33
CA THR A 187 25.10 41.35 -15.37
C THR A 187 24.34 42.55 -14.81
N LEU A 188 23.31 42.32 -14.01
CA LEU A 188 22.56 43.37 -13.32
C LEU A 188 23.45 44.14 -12.34
N LYS A 189 24.29 43.45 -11.56
CA LYS A 189 25.27 44.08 -10.66
C LYS A 189 26.26 44.96 -11.44
N LYS A 190 26.75 44.48 -12.59
CA LYS A 190 27.64 45.25 -13.48
C LYS A 190 26.93 46.46 -14.08
N MET A 191 25.68 46.31 -14.53
CA MET A 191 24.84 47.41 -15.02
C MET A 191 24.66 48.49 -13.95
N LYS A 192 24.30 48.12 -12.72
CA LYS A 192 24.12 49.06 -11.61
C LYS A 192 25.41 49.84 -11.32
N LYS A 193 26.57 49.17 -11.33
CA LYS A 193 27.88 49.83 -11.18
C LYS A 193 28.18 50.77 -12.35
N MET A 194 27.83 50.41 -13.58
CA MET A 194 28.00 51.28 -14.75
C MET A 194 27.09 52.51 -14.68
N GLU A 195 25.83 52.33 -14.30
CA GLU A 195 24.88 53.41 -14.10
C GLU A 195 25.38 54.41 -13.05
N GLN A 196 25.85 53.92 -11.90
CA GLN A 196 26.49 54.75 -10.87
C GLN A 196 27.71 55.52 -11.41
N ARG A 197 28.55 54.89 -12.24
CA ARG A 197 29.70 55.55 -12.86
C ARG A 197 29.27 56.64 -13.85
N ILE A 198 28.24 56.39 -14.66
CA ILE A 198 27.68 57.38 -15.59
C ILE A 198 27.14 58.57 -14.81
N LEU A 199 26.36 58.34 -13.76
CA LEU A 199 25.84 59.39 -12.88
C LEU A 199 26.97 60.19 -12.21
N SER A 200 28.01 59.51 -11.71
CA SER A 200 29.18 60.16 -11.12
C SER A 200 29.91 61.05 -12.13
N LEU A 201 30.14 60.56 -13.36
CA LEU A 201 30.77 61.33 -14.44
C LEU A 201 29.91 62.52 -14.87
N GLN A 202 28.60 62.33 -14.99
CA GLN A 202 27.65 63.41 -15.30
C GLN A 202 27.67 64.47 -14.20
N ASN A 203 27.57 64.08 -12.93
CA ASN A 203 27.65 65.01 -11.80
C ASN A 203 28.98 65.75 -11.77
N ALA A 204 30.11 65.06 -11.96
CA ALA A 204 31.43 65.69 -12.06
C ALA A 204 31.49 66.73 -13.20
N SER A 205 30.94 66.39 -14.37
CA SER A 205 30.89 67.31 -15.52
C SER A 205 30.03 68.54 -15.24
N ILE A 206 28.87 68.37 -14.62
CA ILE A 206 27.95 69.46 -14.26
C ILE A 206 28.57 70.37 -13.20
N MET A 207 29.27 69.78 -12.22
CA MET A 207 29.97 70.53 -11.16
C MET A 207 31.19 71.29 -11.67
N SER A 208 31.88 70.74 -12.67
CA SER A 208 33.01 71.40 -13.34
C SER A 208 32.61 72.51 -14.31
N CYS A 209 31.35 72.51 -14.77
CA CYS A 209 30.82 73.57 -15.62
C CYS A 209 30.49 74.80 -14.78
N GLU A 210 31.23 75.89 -14.97
CA GLU A 210 31.08 77.15 -14.21
C GLU A 210 29.63 77.66 -14.20
N THR A 211 28.97 77.66 -15.38
CA THR A 211 27.57 78.10 -15.51
C THR A 211 26.60 77.19 -14.77
N CYS A 212 26.74 75.87 -14.91
CA CYS A 212 25.85 74.90 -14.24
C CYS A 212 26.06 74.91 -12.72
N SER A 213 27.31 74.98 -12.26
CA SER A 213 27.68 75.05 -10.84
C SER A 213 27.07 76.28 -10.15
N LEU A 214 27.10 77.45 -10.80
CA LEU A 214 26.47 78.66 -10.27
C LEU A 214 24.95 78.55 -10.17
N VAL A 215 24.31 77.98 -11.20
CA VAL A 215 22.86 77.74 -11.20
C VAL A 215 22.47 76.74 -10.11
N LEU A 216 23.19 75.62 -9.97
CA LEU A 216 22.95 74.62 -8.92
C LEU A 216 23.12 75.20 -7.51
N LYS A 217 24.17 76.01 -7.28
CA LYS A 217 24.36 76.72 -5.99
C LYS A 217 23.22 77.70 -5.71
N ARG A 218 22.65 78.33 -6.73
CA ARG A 218 21.46 79.20 -6.57
C ARG A 218 20.22 78.37 -6.26
N LEU A 219 19.99 77.27 -6.97
CA LEU A 219 18.88 76.35 -6.72
C LEU A 219 18.92 75.81 -5.29
N LYS A 220 20.06 75.29 -4.84
CA LYS A 220 20.25 74.80 -3.47
C LYS A 220 19.93 75.85 -2.41
N ARG A 221 20.34 77.11 -2.63
CA ARG A 221 20.01 78.22 -1.71
C ARG A 221 18.52 78.54 -1.69
N LEU A 222 17.86 78.51 -2.85
CA LEU A 222 16.41 78.75 -2.95
C LEU A 222 15.63 77.61 -2.29
N GLU A 223 16.01 76.37 -2.52
CA GLU A 223 15.43 75.18 -1.92
C GLU A 223 15.55 75.19 -0.40
N GLN A 224 16.75 75.46 0.14
CA GLN A 224 16.95 75.63 1.58
C GLN A 224 16.11 76.77 2.17
N SER A 225 15.99 77.89 1.44
CA SER A 225 15.13 79.01 1.88
C SER A 225 13.66 78.64 1.85
N TYR A 226 13.22 77.88 0.85
CA TYR A 226 11.86 77.37 0.72
C TYR A 226 11.54 76.39 1.85
N GLN A 227 12.37 75.37 2.07
CA GLN A 227 12.23 74.42 3.17
C GLN A 227 12.18 75.12 4.54
N LYS A 228 13.04 76.12 4.76
CA LYS A 228 13.01 76.93 5.99
C LYS A 228 11.71 77.71 6.13
N CYS A 229 11.17 78.26 5.04
CA CYS A 229 9.90 78.97 5.04
C CYS A 229 8.72 78.01 5.31
N GLN A 230 8.72 76.85 4.66
CA GLN A 230 7.72 75.80 4.82
C GLN A 230 7.72 75.25 6.25
N ALA A 231 8.89 74.95 6.83
CA ALA A 231 9.01 74.52 8.21
C ALA A 231 8.47 75.57 9.19
N LYS A 232 8.76 76.85 8.98
CA LYS A 232 8.20 77.95 9.79
C LYS A 232 6.68 78.05 9.64
N ARG A 233 6.17 77.98 8.40
CA ARG A 233 4.72 78.00 8.14
C ARG A 233 4.03 76.84 8.85
N ASN A 234 4.56 75.63 8.72
CA ASN A 234 3.98 74.45 9.34
C ASN A 234 4.05 74.52 10.87
N ALA A 235 5.13 75.05 11.44
CA ALA A 235 5.23 75.28 12.88
C ALA A 235 4.18 76.30 13.38
N ILE A 236 3.98 77.40 12.64
CA ILE A 236 2.96 78.41 12.97
C ILE A 236 1.55 77.82 12.84
N LEU A 237 1.26 77.08 11.76
CA LEU A 237 -0.04 76.44 11.56
C LEU A 237 -0.34 75.44 12.67
N ARG A 238 0.62 74.57 13.01
CA ARG A 238 0.48 73.64 14.14
C ARG A 238 0.20 74.39 15.44
N HIS A 239 0.95 75.45 15.73
CA HIS A 239 0.72 76.24 16.95
C HIS A 239 -0.67 76.88 16.98
N LEU A 240 -1.10 77.49 15.87
CA LEU A 240 -2.44 78.09 15.77
C LEU A 240 -3.55 77.06 15.94
N SER A 241 -3.42 75.88 15.35
CA SER A 241 -4.41 74.81 15.50
C SER A 241 -4.50 74.32 16.95
N HIS A 242 -3.38 74.19 17.68
CA HIS A 242 -3.43 73.86 19.12
C HIS A 242 -4.11 74.97 19.93
N VAL A 243 -3.81 76.25 19.65
CA VAL A 243 -4.49 77.37 20.33
C VAL A 243 -5.99 77.37 20.06
N ILE A 244 -6.42 77.07 18.84
CA ILE A 244 -7.84 76.95 18.50
C ILE A 244 -8.48 75.77 19.24
N GLN A 245 -7.78 74.63 19.31
CA GLN A 245 -8.21 73.46 20.07
C GLN A 245 -8.42 73.80 21.56
N ASP A 246 -7.43 74.42 22.20
CA ASP A 246 -7.48 74.82 23.61
C ASP A 246 -8.67 75.76 23.88
N LEU A 247 -8.90 76.74 22.99
CA LEU A 247 -10.03 77.69 23.11
C LEU A 247 -11.39 77.00 22.94
N LEU A 248 -11.49 76.04 22.01
CA LEU A 248 -12.72 75.26 21.82
C LEU A 248 -12.99 74.36 23.02
N GLU A 249 -11.98 73.66 23.53
CA GLU A 249 -12.08 72.82 24.73
C GLU A 249 -12.49 73.64 25.95
N GLN A 250 -11.88 74.81 26.16
CA GLN A 250 -12.27 75.72 27.23
C GLN A 250 -13.74 76.16 27.08
N SER A 251 -14.16 76.57 25.88
CA SER A 251 -15.54 77.01 25.65
C SER A 251 -16.56 75.88 25.84
N ILE A 252 -16.22 74.66 25.42
CA ILE A 252 -17.05 73.47 25.67
C ILE A 252 -17.15 73.20 27.17
N SER A 253 -16.04 73.23 27.91
CA SER A 253 -16.03 73.03 29.35
C SER A 253 -16.85 74.09 30.10
N GLU A 254 -16.83 75.35 29.63
CA GLU A 254 -17.68 76.42 30.17
C GLU A 254 -19.16 76.13 29.95
N LYS A 255 -19.54 75.66 28.75
CA LYS A 255 -20.92 75.27 28.43
C LYS A 255 -21.37 74.05 29.24
N ASP A 256 -20.52 73.04 29.38
CA ASP A 256 -20.80 71.85 30.19
C ASP A 256 -21.00 72.22 31.67
N THR A 257 -20.23 73.17 32.19
CA THR A 257 -20.40 73.68 33.56
C THR A 257 -21.76 74.36 33.72
N GLN A 258 -22.15 75.23 32.77
CA GLN A 258 -23.46 75.90 32.80
C GLN A 258 -24.63 74.90 32.69
N ILE A 259 -24.50 73.89 31.84
CA ILE A 259 -25.49 72.81 31.72
C ILE A 259 -25.57 72.03 33.04
N ALA A 260 -24.44 71.66 33.64
CA ALA A 260 -24.40 70.92 34.90
C ALA A 260 -25.02 71.73 36.05
N GLU A 261 -24.77 73.04 36.13
CA GLU A 261 -25.40 73.93 37.11
C GLU A 261 -26.92 73.93 36.99
N LEU A 262 -27.46 73.99 35.77
CA LEU A 262 -28.90 73.88 35.52
C LEU A 262 -29.42 72.48 35.86
N GLU A 263 -28.71 71.42 35.52
CA GLU A 263 -29.13 70.04 35.82
C GLU A 263 -29.13 69.76 37.34
N ILE A 264 -28.18 70.32 38.09
CA ILE A 264 -28.12 70.21 39.56
C ILE A 264 -29.25 71.00 40.25
N LYS A 265 -29.71 72.10 39.66
CA LYS A 265 -30.87 72.88 40.15
C LYS A 265 -32.14 72.01 40.26
N GLY A 266 -32.24 70.95 39.46
CA GLY A 266 -33.22 69.86 39.59
C GLY A 266 -34.61 70.20 39.08
N VAL A 267 -35.28 71.21 39.67
CA VAL A 267 -36.59 71.69 39.19
C VAL A 267 -36.36 72.88 38.27
N LEU A 268 -36.48 72.66 36.97
CA LEU A 268 -36.34 73.69 35.94
C LEU A 268 -37.70 74.29 35.58
N ASP A 269 -37.76 75.61 35.50
CA ASP A 269 -38.89 76.28 34.87
C ASP A 269 -38.82 76.17 33.33
N GLU A 270 -39.87 76.61 32.64
CA GLU A 270 -39.92 76.53 31.16
C GLU A 270 -38.78 77.32 30.49
N ASN A 271 -38.27 78.38 31.14
CA ASN A 271 -37.17 79.18 30.61
C ASN A 271 -35.81 78.51 30.86
N ASP A 272 -35.62 77.91 32.04
CA ASP A 272 -34.45 77.11 32.39
C ASP A 272 -34.32 75.89 31.46
N SER A 273 -35.43 75.24 31.10
CA SER A 273 -35.43 74.14 30.12
C SER A 273 -34.99 74.64 28.74
N LYS A 274 -35.56 75.74 28.25
CA LYS A 274 -35.20 76.33 26.95
C LYS A 274 -33.73 76.77 26.91
N THR A 275 -33.23 77.36 27.99
CA THR A 275 -31.82 77.78 28.08
C THR A 275 -30.89 76.58 28.11
N CYS A 276 -31.25 75.50 28.82
CA CYS A 276 -30.50 74.24 28.80
C CYS A 276 -30.44 73.63 27.39
N ASP A 277 -31.56 73.61 26.66
CA ASP A 277 -31.60 73.12 25.27
C ASP A 277 -30.72 73.96 24.34
N ILE A 278 -30.76 75.29 24.46
CA ILE A 278 -29.87 76.21 23.69
C ILE A 278 -28.40 75.94 24.00
N LEU A 279 -28.04 75.76 25.28
CA LEU A 279 -26.67 75.47 25.69
C LEU A 279 -26.18 74.12 25.15
N LYS A 280 -27.06 73.11 25.12
CA LYS A 280 -26.76 71.80 24.51
C LYS A 280 -26.52 71.92 23.01
N ASP A 281 -27.37 72.66 22.30
CA ASP A 281 -27.20 72.93 20.86
C ASP A 281 -25.89 73.70 20.57
N GLU A 282 -25.54 74.69 21.39
CA GLU A 282 -24.29 75.45 21.26
C GLU A 282 -23.06 74.57 21.53
N ARG A 283 -23.10 73.74 22.58
CA ARG A 283 -22.06 72.76 22.89
C ARG A 283 -21.86 71.79 21.72
N ASP A 284 -22.94 71.27 21.14
CA ASP A 284 -22.85 70.33 20.02
C ASP A 284 -22.23 70.98 18.76
N LYS A 285 -22.50 72.27 18.52
CA LYS A 285 -21.82 73.03 17.47
C LYS A 285 -20.31 73.17 17.74
N LEU A 286 -19.93 73.46 18.98
CA LEU A 286 -18.52 73.57 19.38
C LEU A 286 -17.79 72.22 19.29
N LEU A 287 -18.42 71.12 19.71
CA LEU A 287 -17.88 69.77 19.59
C LEU A 287 -17.67 69.36 18.13
N ASN A 288 -18.63 69.68 17.25
CA ASN A 288 -18.46 69.45 15.82
C ASN A 288 -17.32 70.28 15.23
N ARG A 289 -17.14 71.53 15.69
CA ARG A 289 -16.01 72.36 15.26
C ARG A 289 -14.67 71.79 15.75
N LEU A 290 -14.59 71.36 17.02
CA LEU A 290 -13.41 70.73 17.61
C LEU A 290 -13.02 69.45 16.85
N LYS A 291 -14.00 68.64 16.45
CA LYS A 291 -13.77 67.45 15.63
C LYS A 291 -13.10 67.79 14.30
N ILE A 292 -13.59 68.82 13.60
CA ILE A 292 -13.03 69.25 12.31
C ILE A 292 -11.58 69.77 12.49
N GLU A 293 -11.32 70.55 13.54
CA GLU A 293 -9.97 71.05 13.83
C GLU A 293 -8.99 69.91 14.17
N ASN A 294 -9.45 68.88 14.90
CA ASN A 294 -8.64 67.70 15.21
C ASN A 294 -8.33 66.86 13.97
N GLU A 295 -9.27 66.73 13.04
CA GLU A 295 -9.02 66.09 11.74
C GLU A 295 -7.95 66.85 10.93
N GLN A 296 -8.02 68.19 10.91
CA GLN A 296 -7.02 69.04 10.26
C GLN A 296 -5.63 68.95 10.92
N LEU A 297 -5.56 68.85 12.25
CA LEU A 297 -4.30 68.63 12.96
C LEU A 297 -3.62 67.33 12.54
N VAL A 298 -4.38 66.24 12.46
CA VAL A 298 -3.87 64.94 12.01
C VAL A 298 -3.40 65.00 10.55
N GLU A 299 -4.08 65.75 9.69
CA GLU A 299 -3.63 65.99 8.30
C GLU A 299 -2.28 66.73 8.27
N PHE A 300 -2.09 67.79 9.06
CA PHE A 300 -0.81 68.51 9.14
C PHE A 300 0.35 67.64 9.64
N GLU A 301 0.08 66.66 10.51
CA GLU A 301 1.08 65.72 11.00
C GLU A 301 1.44 64.66 9.95
N ARG A 302 0.47 64.18 9.16
CA ARG A 302 0.71 63.23 8.06
C ARG A 302 1.55 63.84 6.95
N ASP A 303 1.24 65.06 6.52
CA ASP A 303 1.98 65.77 5.46
C ASP A 303 3.44 66.09 5.85
N SER A 304 3.77 66.03 7.15
CA SER A 304 5.14 66.19 7.65
C SER A 304 5.92 64.86 7.70
N SER A 305 5.25 63.73 7.49
CA SER A 305 5.79 62.37 7.67
C SER A 305 5.98 61.59 6.37
N GLU A 306 5.40 62.07 5.26
CA GLU A 306 5.69 61.48 3.95
C GLU A 306 7.10 61.90 3.50
N PRO A 307 8.00 60.94 3.23
CA PRO A 307 9.26 61.28 2.59
C PRO A 307 8.92 61.84 1.21
N GLU A 308 9.28 63.11 0.98
CA GLU A 308 9.25 63.71 -0.34
C GLU A 308 9.88 62.71 -1.33
N GLN A 309 9.09 62.19 -2.27
CA GLN A 309 9.62 61.39 -3.37
C GLN A 309 10.76 62.20 -3.98
N GLU A 310 11.99 61.68 -3.86
CA GLU A 310 13.19 62.27 -4.43
C GLU A 310 12.98 62.46 -5.94
N ILE A 311 12.52 63.65 -6.32
CA ILE A 311 12.69 64.13 -7.68
C ILE A 311 14.20 64.19 -7.84
N ALA A 312 14.72 63.28 -8.67
CA ALA A 312 16.14 63.10 -8.94
C ALA A 312 16.80 64.39 -9.45
N LEU A 313 17.11 65.29 -8.53
CA LEU A 313 18.04 66.38 -8.71
C LEU A 313 19.45 65.82 -8.53
N PRO A 314 20.46 66.34 -9.24
CA PRO A 314 21.85 65.97 -9.02
C PRO A 314 22.20 66.14 -7.54
N ILE A 315 22.41 65.01 -6.86
CA ILE A 315 22.76 64.95 -5.44
C ILE A 315 24.12 65.66 -5.28
N LEU A 316 24.08 66.87 -4.72
CA LEU A 316 25.25 67.69 -4.38
C LEU A 316 25.94 67.20 -3.09
N THR A 317 25.46 66.11 -2.50
CA THR A 317 26.04 65.51 -1.32
C THR A 317 27.15 64.55 -1.72
N LEU A 318 28.33 64.93 -1.27
CA LEU A 318 29.58 64.19 -1.17
C LEU A 318 29.40 62.67 -1.06
N ALA A 319 30.29 61.97 -1.75
CA ALA A 319 30.29 60.54 -2.03
C ALA A 319 30.51 59.59 -0.82
N ASP A 320 30.15 59.97 0.41
CA ASP A 320 30.51 59.19 1.62
C ASP A 320 29.32 58.53 2.36
N ASP A 321 28.07 58.91 2.12
CA ASP A 321 26.92 58.35 2.89
C ASP A 321 26.28 57.09 2.28
N LEU A 322 26.78 56.58 1.14
CA LEU A 322 26.23 55.38 0.48
C LEU A 322 27.13 54.14 0.55
N ILE A 323 28.19 54.16 1.36
CA ILE A 323 29.09 53.01 1.56
C ILE A 323 28.78 52.25 2.87
N SER A 324 27.90 52.74 3.74
CA SER A 324 27.69 52.17 5.09
C SER A 324 26.62 51.06 5.21
N VAL A 325 26.08 50.48 4.13
CA VAL A 325 25.07 49.39 4.23
C VAL A 325 25.44 48.15 3.39
N CYS A 326 26.72 47.95 3.11
CA CYS A 326 27.21 46.70 2.53
C CYS A 326 28.28 46.08 3.43
N GLU A 327 27.95 45.86 4.71
CA GLU A 327 28.64 44.85 5.50
C GLU A 327 27.77 43.58 5.52
N ASP A 328 28.30 42.57 4.84
CA ASP A 328 28.28 41.15 5.19
C ASP A 328 27.06 40.62 5.96
N ASN A 329 26.10 40.10 5.20
CA ASN A 329 25.38 38.90 5.62
C ASN A 329 25.53 37.85 4.51
N GLU A 330 26.69 37.21 4.48
CA GLU A 330 26.82 35.83 3.98
C GLU A 330 26.06 34.93 4.97
N GLU A 331 24.72 34.90 4.90
CA GLU A 331 23.97 33.77 5.40
C GLU A 331 23.92 32.72 4.30
N ASP A 332 24.88 31.79 4.38
CA ASP A 332 24.76 30.46 3.81
C ASP A 332 23.39 29.89 4.17
N ILE A 333 22.49 29.81 3.19
CA ILE A 333 21.28 29.00 3.32
C ILE A 333 21.73 27.55 3.10
N PRO A 334 21.69 26.68 4.13
CA PRO A 334 22.15 25.31 3.99
C PRO A 334 21.20 24.54 3.06
N ALA A 335 21.78 24.00 1.99
CA ALA A 335 21.16 22.96 1.18
C ALA A 335 21.01 21.68 2.02
N THR A 336 19.93 21.58 2.78
CA THR A 336 19.43 20.34 3.36
C THR A 336 17.97 20.52 3.74
N VAL A 337 17.06 19.81 3.07
CA VAL A 337 16.25 18.70 3.61
C VAL A 337 15.12 18.38 2.61
N LEU A 338 15.20 17.14 2.10
CA LEU A 338 14.20 16.31 1.39
C LEU A 338 13.82 16.64 -0.05
#